data_AF-A0A8T3BCR8-F1
#
_entry.id   AF-A0A8T3BCR8-F1
#
_cell.length_a   1.000
_cell.length_b   1.000
_cell.length_c   1.000
_cell.angle_alpha   90.00
_cell.angle_beta   90.00
_cell.angle_gamma   90.00
#
_symmetry.space_group_name_H-M   'P 1'
#
loop_
_entity.id
_entity.type
_entity.pdbx_description
1 polymer ?
#
loop_
_entity_poly.entity_id
_entity_poly.type
_entity_poly.pdbx_seq_one_letter_code
_entity_poly.pdbx_strand_id
1 'polypeptide(L)'
;MMSHQAAAVFKLYAGYTLYPGQYLTYNGYFFVMQYDCNLVLYEFNTPIWSSGTNGKGSRCILQMQFDGNLVVYKDLGATAVWSSNSLQPYRDYYFLILELDRNVVIYRPDNTPIWSTHTN
;
A
#
# COMPACT_ATOMS: atom_id res chain seq x y z
N MET A 1 10.61 4.73 29.89
CA MET A 1 10.98 4.48 28.48
C MET A 1 10.13 3.29 28.03
N MET A 2 8.89 3.54 27.58
CA MET A 2 7.99 2.43 27.21
C MET A 2 8.33 1.98 25.80
N SER A 3 8.88 0.78 25.67
CA SER A 3 8.95 0.05 24.41
C SER A 3 7.53 -0.37 24.04
N HIS A 4 6.93 0.32 23.08
CA HIS A 4 5.73 -0.22 22.44
C HIS A 4 6.16 -1.37 21.54
N GLN A 5 5.74 -2.58 21.92
CA GLN A 5 5.59 -3.72 21.03
C GLN A 5 5.12 -3.24 19.66
N ALA A 6 5.83 -3.65 18.61
CA ALA A 6 5.51 -3.33 17.23
C ALA A 6 4.06 -3.76 16.95
N ALA A 7 3.12 -2.82 16.93
CA ALA A 7 1.86 -3.04 16.27
C ALA A 7 2.20 -3.40 14.82
N ALA A 8 1.80 -4.58 14.37
CA ALA A 8 1.77 -4.87 12.95
C ALA A 8 0.96 -3.75 12.28
N VAL A 9 1.62 -2.89 11.51
CA VAL A 9 0.95 -1.77 10.84
C VAL A 9 0.21 -2.39 9.65
N PHE A 10 -1.00 -2.92 9.87
CA PHE A 10 -1.82 -3.51 8.80
C PHE A 10 -2.61 -2.44 8.02
N LYS A 11 -2.44 -1.16 8.34
CA LYS A 11 -3.23 -0.04 7.82
C LYS A 11 -2.34 1.17 7.49
N LEU A 12 -2.59 1.80 6.35
CA LEU A 12 -1.92 3.03 5.90
C LEU A 12 -2.98 4.10 5.63
N TYR A 13 -2.93 5.20 6.38
CA TYR A 13 -3.87 6.32 6.20
C TYR A 13 -3.43 7.25 5.06
N ALA A 14 -4.39 7.97 4.48
CA ALA A 14 -4.11 9.06 3.56
C ALA A 14 -3.06 10.03 4.10
N GLY A 15 -2.11 10.42 3.26
CA GLY A 15 -0.95 11.24 3.60
C GLY A 15 0.27 10.46 4.07
N TYR A 16 0.13 9.17 4.40
CA TYR A 16 1.25 8.33 4.82
C TYR A 16 1.87 7.59 3.64
N THR A 17 3.14 7.23 3.85
CA THR A 17 4.01 6.65 2.83
C THR A 17 4.69 5.40 3.37
N LEU A 18 4.78 4.35 2.55
CA LEU A 18 5.75 3.27 2.73
C LEU A 18 6.98 3.56 1.87
N TYR A 19 8.13 3.61 2.52
CA TYR A 19 9.44 3.68 1.88
C TYR A 19 9.92 2.29 1.42
N PRO A 20 10.95 2.21 0.56
CA PRO A 20 11.54 0.93 0.18
C PRO A 20 11.85 0.03 1.39
N GLY A 21 11.40 -1.22 1.34
CA GLY A 21 11.55 -2.23 2.39
C GLY A 21 10.48 -2.19 3.48
N GLN A 22 9.62 -1.16 3.51
CA GLN A 22 8.51 -1.08 4.45
C GLN A 22 7.26 -1.78 3.91
N TYR A 23 6.43 -2.27 4.83
CA TYR A 23 5.30 -3.11 4.50
C TYR A 23 4.15 -2.96 5.49
N LEU A 24 2.95 -3.29 5.03
CA LEU A 24 1.86 -3.70 5.90
C LEU A 24 1.95 -5.21 6.14
N THR A 25 1.62 -5.68 7.35
CA THR A 25 1.62 -7.11 7.64
C THR A 25 0.44 -7.54 8.49
N TYR A 26 -0.05 -8.75 8.22
CA TYR A 26 -1.09 -9.41 8.99
C TYR A 26 -0.99 -10.93 8.81
N ASN A 27 -0.84 -11.71 9.89
CA ASN A 27 -0.87 -13.19 9.89
C ASN A 27 -0.07 -13.89 8.76
N GLY A 28 1.15 -13.43 8.47
CA GLY A 28 1.99 -14.03 7.42
C GLY A 28 1.76 -13.45 6.01
N TYR A 29 0.84 -12.49 5.87
CA TYR A 29 0.70 -11.67 4.68
C TYR A 29 1.57 -10.42 4.78
N PHE A 30 2.16 -10.00 3.65
CA PHE A 30 3.01 -8.81 3.58
C PHE A 30 2.69 -8.00 2.32
N PHE A 31 2.25 -6.75 2.49
CA PHE A 31 2.12 -5.81 1.39
C PHE A 31 3.28 -4.83 1.41
N VAL A 32 4.30 -5.07 0.58
CA VAL A 32 5.63 -4.46 0.69
C VAL A 32 5.96 -3.59 -0.52
N MET A 33 6.48 -2.40 -0.26
CA MET A 33 7.13 -1.58 -1.28
C MET A 33 8.59 -2.02 -1.40
N GLN A 34 8.96 -2.78 -2.42
CA GLN A 34 10.29 -3.35 -2.57
C GLN A 34 11.32 -2.34 -3.11
N TYR A 35 12.61 -2.62 -2.87
CA TYR A 35 13.72 -1.77 -3.31
C TYR A 35 13.87 -1.70 -4.83
N ASP A 36 13.37 -2.69 -5.56
CA ASP A 36 13.36 -2.75 -7.02
C ASP A 36 12.21 -1.98 -7.66
N CYS A 37 11.46 -1.21 -6.86
CA CYS A 37 10.26 -0.48 -7.25
C CYS A 37 9.01 -1.32 -7.51
N ASN A 38 8.99 -2.59 -7.10
CA ASN A 38 7.79 -3.40 -7.19
C ASN A 38 6.97 -3.36 -5.89
N LEU A 39 5.67 -3.07 -5.98
CA LEU A 39 4.75 -3.20 -4.87
C LEU A 39 4.14 -4.60 -4.92
N VAL A 40 4.33 -5.39 -3.86
CA VAL A 40 4.00 -6.83 -3.89
C VAL A 40 3.24 -7.23 -2.65
N LEU A 41 2.20 -8.04 -2.85
CA LEU A 41 1.54 -8.79 -1.79
C LEU A 41 2.10 -10.20 -1.75
N TYR A 42 2.58 -10.62 -0.59
CA TYR A 42 3.01 -11.99 -0.31
C TYR A 42 2.04 -12.70 0.61
N GLU A 43 1.86 -13.99 0.37
CA GLU A 43 1.38 -14.98 1.31
C GLU A 43 2.58 -15.83 1.77
N PHE A 44 3.01 -15.62 3.01
CA PHE A 44 4.28 -16.10 3.52
C PHE A 44 5.44 -15.68 2.61
N ASN A 45 5.99 -16.60 1.83
CA ASN A 45 7.09 -16.38 0.90
C ASN A 45 6.64 -16.41 -0.57
N THR A 46 5.33 -16.58 -0.83
CA THR A 46 4.79 -16.68 -2.18
C THR A 46 4.18 -15.35 -2.60
N PRO A 47 4.66 -14.71 -3.68
CA PRO A 47 4.03 -13.51 -4.22
C PRO A 47 2.69 -13.87 -4.87
N ILE A 48 1.63 -13.16 -4.50
CA ILE A 48 0.26 -13.44 -4.97
C ILE A 48 -0.37 -12.27 -5.74
N TRP A 49 0.16 -11.05 -5.57
CA TRP A 49 -0.21 -9.88 -6.36
C TRP A 49 0.99 -8.95 -6.49
N SER A 50 1.09 -8.22 -7.61
CA SER A 50 2.20 -7.33 -7.92
C SER A 50 1.74 -6.15 -8.79
N SER A 51 2.29 -4.96 -8.54
CA SER A 51 2.10 -3.80 -9.42
C SER A 51 2.81 -3.95 -10.78
N GLY A 52 3.76 -4.89 -10.90
CA GLY A 52 4.52 -5.12 -12.13
C GLY A 52 5.48 -3.98 -12.48
N THR A 53 5.97 -3.27 -11.46
CA THR A 53 6.83 -2.09 -11.61
C THR A 53 8.30 -2.34 -11.25
N ASN A 54 8.69 -3.61 -11.12
CA ASN A 54 10.09 -4.01 -10.94
C ASN A 54 10.98 -3.39 -12.03
N GLY A 55 12.08 -2.75 -11.61
CA GLY A 55 13.04 -2.11 -12.51
C GLY A 55 12.57 -0.81 -13.18
N LYS A 56 11.42 -0.25 -12.81
CA LYS A 56 10.90 1.01 -13.39
C LYS A 56 11.57 2.28 -12.83
N GLY A 57 12.43 2.15 -11.81
CA GLY A 57 13.13 3.27 -11.20
C GLY A 57 13.96 2.88 -9.98
N SER A 58 14.23 3.86 -9.13
CA SER A 58 14.87 3.67 -7.82
C SER A 58 14.21 4.53 -6.76
N ARG A 59 14.45 4.21 -5.48
CA ARG A 59 13.91 4.95 -4.32
C ARG A 59 12.39 5.11 -4.39
N CYS A 60 11.71 4.04 -4.78
CA CYS A 60 10.27 4.08 -4.95
C CYS A 60 9.53 4.05 -3.63
N ILE A 61 8.46 4.83 -3.55
CA ILE A 61 7.61 4.93 -2.38
C ILE A 61 6.18 4.61 -2.77
N LEU A 62 5.43 4.00 -1.85
CA LEU A 62 3.98 3.86 -1.95
C LEU A 62 3.34 4.96 -1.11
N GLN A 63 2.41 5.72 -1.68
CA GLN A 63 1.67 6.73 -0.95
C GLN A 63 0.17 6.50 -1.06
N MET A 64 -0.51 6.45 0.09
CA MET A 64 -1.96 6.58 0.14
C MET A 64 -2.30 8.08 0.10
N GLN A 65 -3.00 8.52 -0.93
CA GLN A 65 -3.26 9.95 -1.15
C GLN A 65 -4.58 10.38 -0.53
N PHE A 66 -4.68 11.68 -0.25
CA PHE A 66 -5.92 12.28 0.25
C PHE A 66 -7.06 12.26 -0.76
N ASP A 67 -6.82 12.02 -2.05
CA ASP A 67 -7.86 11.92 -3.08
C ASP A 67 -8.36 10.49 -3.30
N GLY A 68 -7.96 9.54 -2.44
CA GLY A 68 -8.37 8.15 -2.53
C GLY A 68 -7.56 7.31 -3.51
N ASN A 69 -6.53 7.87 -4.15
CA ASN A 69 -5.63 7.12 -5.00
C ASN A 69 -4.46 6.53 -4.20
N LEU A 70 -4.04 5.31 -4.54
CA LEU A 70 -2.83 4.69 -4.06
C LEU A 70 -1.81 4.69 -5.19
N VAL A 71 -0.66 5.30 -4.97
CA VAL A 71 0.31 5.56 -6.05
C VAL A 71 1.70 5.11 -5.64
N VAL A 72 2.36 4.40 -6.55
CA VAL A 72 3.80 4.16 -6.47
C VAL A 72 4.49 5.28 -7.24
N TYR A 73 5.37 5.99 -6.55
CA TYR A 73 6.27 6.97 -7.16
C TYR A 73 7.70 6.45 -7.16
N LYS A 74 8.48 6.87 -8.15
CA LYS A 74 9.95 6.78 -8.14
C LYS A 74 10.57 8.13 -7.81
N ASP A 75 11.89 8.14 -7.66
CA ASP A 75 12.69 9.36 -7.47
C ASP A 75 12.19 10.19 -6.27
N LEU A 76 11.88 9.50 -5.16
CA LEU A 76 11.39 10.08 -3.91
C LEU A 76 10.08 10.89 -4.05
N GLY A 77 9.17 10.46 -4.93
CA GLY A 77 7.85 11.09 -5.08
C GLY A 77 7.69 11.93 -6.35
N ALA A 78 8.73 12.07 -7.17
CA ALA A 78 8.70 12.98 -8.32
C ALA A 78 7.93 12.43 -9.53
N THR A 79 7.92 11.12 -9.76
CA THR A 79 7.28 10.53 -10.95
C THR A 79 6.47 9.30 -10.60
N ALA A 80 5.18 9.30 -10.94
CA ALA A 80 4.32 8.14 -10.75
C ALA A 80 4.69 7.01 -11.72
N VAL A 81 4.74 5.77 -11.23
CA VAL A 81 5.02 4.57 -12.03
C VAL A 81 3.86 3.56 -12.01
N TRP A 82 2.97 3.64 -11.02
CA TRP A 82 1.74 2.86 -10.93
C TRP A 82 0.70 3.58 -10.08
N SER A 83 -0.58 3.33 -10.33
CA SER A 83 -1.72 3.91 -9.63
C SER A 83 -2.84 2.86 -9.51
N SER A 84 -3.55 2.85 -8.38
CA SER A 84 -4.78 2.05 -8.20
C SER A 84 -5.93 2.52 -9.08
N ASN A 85 -5.83 3.74 -9.63
CA ASN A 85 -6.85 4.39 -10.45
C ASN A 85 -8.18 4.53 -9.71
N SER A 86 -8.10 4.81 -8.42
CA SER A 86 -9.25 4.92 -7.52
C SER A 86 -9.54 6.36 -7.09
N LEU A 87 -9.16 7.34 -7.91
CA LEU A 87 -9.39 8.77 -7.67
C LEU A 87 -10.86 9.04 -7.32
N GLN A 88 -11.06 9.81 -6.26
CA GLN A 88 -12.35 10.21 -5.75
C GLN A 88 -12.56 11.72 -5.94
N PRO A 89 -13.83 12.18 -6.01
CA PRO A 89 -14.13 13.59 -6.27
C PRO A 89 -13.71 14.53 -5.13
N TYR A 90 -13.50 14.02 -3.92
CA TYR A 90 -13.19 14.81 -2.74
C TYR A 90 -11.96 14.30 -2.03
N ARG A 91 -11.19 15.24 -1.47
CA ARG A 91 -10.10 14.92 -0.57
C ARG A 91 -10.65 14.55 0.81
N ASP A 92 -10.21 13.42 1.36
CA ASP A 92 -10.70 12.89 2.63
C ASP A 92 -9.69 11.92 3.29
N TYR A 93 -10.04 11.38 4.46
CA TYR A 93 -9.25 10.44 5.25
C TYR A 93 -9.39 8.98 4.78
N TYR A 94 -9.13 8.73 3.51
CA TYR A 94 -9.05 7.38 2.95
C TYR A 94 -8.00 6.54 3.68
N PHE A 95 -8.15 5.22 3.64
CA PHE A 95 -7.15 4.33 4.18
C PHE A 95 -7.03 3.04 3.37
N LEU A 96 -5.80 2.57 3.26
CA LEU A 96 -5.47 1.23 2.77
C LEU A 96 -5.38 0.28 3.97
N ILE A 97 -5.91 -0.92 3.85
CA ILE A 97 -5.84 -1.96 4.87
C ILE A 97 -5.48 -3.31 4.25
N LEU A 98 -4.63 -4.07 4.93
CA LEU A 98 -4.40 -5.50 4.69
C LEU A 98 -5.32 -6.28 5.64
N GLU A 99 -6.31 -6.95 5.07
CA GLU A 99 -7.39 -7.62 5.80
C GLU A 99 -7.04 -9.05 6.20
N LEU A 100 -7.89 -9.61 7.07
CA LEU A 100 -7.80 -10.98 7.60
C LEU A 100 -7.82 -12.05 6.51
N ASP A 101 -8.55 -11.79 5.44
CA ASP A 101 -8.77 -12.69 4.31
C ASP A 101 -7.72 -12.49 3.20
N ARG A 102 -6.59 -11.85 3.51
CA ARG A 102 -5.47 -11.55 2.58
C ARG A 102 -5.77 -10.45 1.57
N ASN A 103 -6.97 -9.88 1.57
CA ASN A 103 -7.27 -8.80 0.65
C ASN A 103 -6.57 -7.50 1.07
N VAL A 104 -6.13 -6.72 0.10
CA VAL A 104 -5.65 -5.36 0.34
C VAL A 104 -6.66 -4.41 -0.28
N VAL A 105 -7.28 -3.57 0.55
CA VAL A 105 -8.45 -2.78 0.18
C VAL A 105 -8.24 -1.31 0.55
N ILE A 106 -8.67 -0.41 -0.33
CA ILE A 106 -8.80 1.01 -0.02
C ILE A 106 -10.25 1.29 0.35
N TYR A 107 -10.44 1.96 1.48
CA TYR A 107 -11.75 2.40 1.95
C TYR A 107 -11.84 3.91 2.02
N ARG A 108 -13.07 4.40 1.81
CA ARG A 108 -13.55 5.71 2.27
C ARG A 108 -13.68 5.74 3.80
N PRO A 109 -13.79 6.94 4.43
CA PRO A 109 -14.05 7.05 5.86
C PRO A 109 -15.35 6.39 6.33
N ASP A 110 -16.33 6.27 5.45
CA ASP A 110 -17.62 5.59 5.70
C ASP A 110 -17.54 4.04 5.58
N ASN A 111 -16.33 3.49 5.42
CA ASN A 111 -16.05 2.07 5.19
C ASN A 111 -16.60 1.52 3.86
N THR A 112 -16.87 2.37 2.87
CA THR A 112 -17.12 1.92 1.50
C THR A 112 -15.81 1.54 0.80
N PRO A 113 -15.65 0.31 0.28
CA PRO A 113 -14.46 -0.08 -0.47
C PRO A 113 -14.46 0.60 -1.85
N ILE A 114 -13.30 1.12 -2.27
CA ILE A 114 -13.14 1.81 -3.57
C ILE A 114 -12.11 1.16 -4.49
N TRP A 115 -11.28 0.27 -3.95
CA TRP A 115 -10.30 -0.52 -4.72
C TRP A 115 -9.87 -1.74 -3.90
N SER A 116 -9.48 -2.81 -4.59
CA SER A 116 -8.99 -4.05 -3.95
C SER A 116 -8.00 -4.78 -4.86
N THR A 117 -7.08 -5.54 -4.26
CA THR A 117 -6.21 -6.50 -4.97
C THR A 117 -6.96 -7.72 -5.50
N HIS A 118 -8.18 -8.00 -5.02
CA HIS A 118 -9.00 -9.17 -5.34
C HIS A 118 -8.27 -10.49 -5.05
N THR A 119 -7.69 -10.58 -3.84
CA THR A 119 -6.86 -11.70 -3.40
C THR A 119 -7.45 -12.50 -2.25
N ASN A 120 -8.76 -12.39 -1.99
CA ASN A 120 -9.49 -13.23 -1.04
C ASN A 120 -9.95 -14.55 -1.65
#